data_AF-A0A8J8CFQ9-F1
#
_entry.id   AF-A0A8J8CFQ9-F1
#
_cell.length_a   1.000
_cell.length_b   1.000
_cell.length_c   1.000
_cell.angle_alpha   90.00
_cell.angle_beta   90.00
_cell.angle_gamma   90.00
#
_symmetry.space_group_name_H-M   'P 1'
#
loop_
_entity.id
_entity.type
_entity.pdbx_description
1 polymer ?
#
loop_
_entity_poly.entity_id
_entity_poly.type
_entity_poly.pdbx_seq_one_letter_code
_entity_poly.pdbx_strand_id
1 'polypeptide(L)'
;MIKKEITAKNYGCLIDRIAEILTEARSKVVREINKAQVLAYWEIGRDIVKFEEKGKIRAKYGKKPLVRLSEDLTQKFSRGFSTDNLEWKIRNKTDGV
;
A
#
# COMPACT_ATOMS: atom_id res chain seq x y z
N MET A 1 -21.24 -50.84 2.89
CA MET A 1 -20.56 -49.52 2.79
C MET A 1 -20.39 -49.19 1.32
N ILE A 2 -21.01 -48.10 0.83
CA ILE A 2 -20.85 -47.67 -0.57
C ILE A 2 -19.57 -46.84 -0.66
N LYS A 3 -18.54 -47.37 -1.35
CA LYS A 3 -17.40 -46.54 -1.79
C LYS A 3 -17.91 -45.63 -2.89
N LYS A 4 -18.00 -44.32 -2.62
CA LYS A 4 -18.35 -43.32 -3.63
C LYS A 4 -17.12 -43.11 -4.51
N GLU A 5 -17.16 -43.63 -5.74
CA GLU A 5 -16.05 -43.48 -6.69
C GLU A 5 -15.83 -42.01 -7.06
N ILE A 6 -14.56 -41.59 -7.09
CA ILE A 6 -14.15 -40.29 -7.59
C ILE A 6 -14.24 -40.35 -9.11
N THR A 7 -15.19 -39.61 -9.68
CA THR A 7 -15.29 -39.44 -11.13
C THR A 7 -14.47 -38.24 -11.58
N ALA A 8 -13.98 -38.25 -12.82
CA ALA A 8 -13.21 -37.13 -13.39
C ALA A 8 -13.96 -35.80 -13.32
N LYS A 9 -15.30 -35.84 -13.47
CA LYS A 9 -16.17 -34.67 -13.31
C LYS A 9 -16.18 -34.14 -11.88
N ASN A 10 -16.35 -35.01 -10.89
CA ASN A 10 -16.38 -34.59 -9.47
C ASN A 10 -15.02 -34.08 -9.00
N TYR A 11 -13.93 -34.66 -9.50
CA TYR A 11 -12.59 -34.18 -9.23
C TYR A 11 -12.32 -32.81 -9.88
N GLY A 12 -12.74 -32.61 -11.14
CA GLY A 12 -12.68 -31.31 -11.80
C GLY A 12 -13.44 -30.23 -11.03
N CYS A 13 -14.68 -30.51 -10.62
CA CYS A 13 -15.47 -29.59 -9.80
C CYS A 13 -14.80 -29.26 -8.44
N LEU A 14 -14.09 -30.21 -7.83
CA LEU A 14 -13.33 -29.96 -6.60
C LEU A 14 -12.15 -29.00 -6.86
N ILE A 15 -11.42 -29.20 -7.97
CA ILE A 15 -10.31 -28.33 -8.36
C ILE A 15 -10.82 -26.91 -8.63
N ASP A 16 -11.90 -26.76 -9.38
CA ASP A 16 -12.50 -25.45 -9.66
C ASP A 16 -12.92 -24.75 -8.37
N ARG A 17 -13.53 -25.49 -7.45
CA ARG A 17 -13.94 -24.95 -6.14
C ARG A 17 -12.75 -24.48 -5.31
N ILE A 18 -11.65 -25.24 -5.30
CA ILE A 18 -10.42 -24.85 -4.59
C ILE A 18 -9.80 -23.60 -5.26
N ALA A 19 -9.79 -23.54 -6.58
CA ALA A 19 -9.29 -22.39 -7.34
C ALA A 19 -10.09 -21.11 -7.05
N GLU A 20 -11.43 -21.20 -6.96
CA GLU A 20 -12.29 -20.11 -6.55
C GLU A 20 -11.93 -19.59 -5.15
N ILE A 21 -11.83 -20.49 -4.17
CA ILE A 21 -11.50 -20.15 -2.78
C ILE A 21 -10.15 -19.42 -2.71
N LEU A 22 -9.13 -19.93 -3.41
CA LEU A 22 -7.80 -19.32 -3.44
C LEU A 22 -7.82 -17.95 -4.13
N THR A 23 -8.60 -17.80 -5.20
CA THR A 23 -8.70 -16.55 -5.95
C THR A 23 -9.42 -15.47 -5.14
N GLU A 24 -10.50 -15.84 -4.44
CA GLU A 24 -11.23 -14.95 -3.55
C GLU A 24 -10.35 -14.50 -2.37
N ALA A 25 -9.63 -15.45 -1.74
CA ALA A 25 -8.74 -15.15 -0.64
C ALA A 25 -7.63 -14.17 -1.05
N ARG A 26 -6.96 -14.42 -2.20
CA ARG A 26 -5.93 -13.51 -2.74
C ARG A 26 -6.50 -12.12 -3.02
N SER A 27 -7.67 -12.05 -3.64
CA SER A 27 -8.33 -10.78 -3.95
C SER A 27 -8.66 -10.00 -2.68
N LYS A 28 -9.10 -10.68 -1.62
CA LYS A 28 -9.36 -10.04 -0.33
C LYS A 28 -8.07 -9.50 0.31
N VAL A 29 -6.99 -10.28 0.31
CA VAL A 29 -5.70 -9.84 0.84
C VAL A 29 -5.18 -8.60 0.10
N VAL A 30 -5.21 -8.59 -1.23
CA VAL A 30 -4.79 -7.43 -2.03
C VAL A 30 -5.60 -6.19 -1.67
N ARG A 31 -6.92 -6.31 -1.52
CA ARG A 31 -7.78 -5.18 -1.12
C ARG A 31 -7.41 -4.62 0.25
N GLU A 32 -7.18 -5.49 1.25
CA GLU A 32 -6.81 -5.02 2.59
C GLU A 32 -5.41 -4.39 2.62
N ILE A 33 -4.46 -4.94 1.85
CA ILE A 33 -3.14 -4.32 1.67
C ILE A 33 -3.28 -2.92 1.04
N ASN A 34 -4.08 -2.78 -0.02
CA ASN A 34 -4.27 -1.50 -0.68
C ASN A 34 -4.89 -0.46 0.27
N LYS A 35 -5.88 -0.85 1.07
CA LYS A 35 -6.48 0.02 2.10
C LYS A 35 -5.43 0.47 3.12
N ALA A 36 -4.66 -0.47 3.65
CA ALA A 36 -3.60 -0.17 4.62
C ALA A 36 -2.53 0.75 4.03
N GLN A 37 -2.16 0.56 2.76
CA GLN A 37 -1.21 1.42 2.06
C GLN A 37 -1.73 2.86 1.91
N VAL A 38 -2.98 3.04 1.48
CA VAL A 38 -3.59 4.37 1.34
C VAL A 38 -3.62 5.10 2.68
N LEU A 39 -4.04 4.42 3.76
CA LEU A 39 -4.05 5.00 5.09
C LEU A 39 -2.64 5.41 5.54
N ALA A 40 -1.65 4.52 5.39
CA ALA A 40 -0.27 4.81 5.75
C ALA A 40 0.28 6.02 4.97
N TYR A 41 -0.03 6.13 3.68
CA TYR A 41 0.40 7.25 2.85
C TYR A 41 -0.22 8.58 3.29
N TRP A 42 -1.49 8.56 3.68
CA TRP A 42 -2.16 9.73 4.24
C TRP A 42 -1.54 10.16 5.57
N GLU A 43 -1.24 9.22 6.47
CA GLU A 43 -0.58 9.50 7.74
C GLU A 43 0.83 10.07 7.56
N ILE A 44 1.61 9.50 6.64
CA ILE A 44 2.95 10.01 6.28
C ILE A 44 2.84 11.44 5.76
N GLY A 45 1.95 11.71 4.78
CA GLY A 45 1.75 13.05 4.24
C GLY A 45 1.29 14.04 5.32
N ARG A 46 0.45 13.60 6.25
CA ARG A 46 0.02 14.41 7.40
C ARG A 46 1.17 14.83 8.29
N ASP A 47 2.05 13.90 8.63
CA ASP A 47 3.15 14.16 9.54
C ASP A 47 4.24 15.02 8.86
N ILE A 48 4.46 14.86 7.55
CA ILE A 48 5.33 15.76 6.76
C ILE A 48 4.79 17.19 6.77
N VAL A 49 3.51 17.40 6.48
CA VAL A 49 2.91 18.74 6.50
C VAL A 49 2.97 19.38 7.89
N LYS A 50 2.64 18.61 8.94
CA LYS A 50 2.77 19.09 10.33
C LYS A 50 4.21 19.49 10.68
N PHE A 51 5.19 18.75 10.17
CA PHE A 51 6.61 19.06 10.34
C PHE A 51 6.98 20.36 9.59
N GLU A 52 6.50 20.57 8.36
CA GLU A 52 6.71 21.80 7.59
C GLU A 52 5.98 23.04 8.14
N GLU A 53 4.83 22.87 8.80
CA GLU A 53 4.10 23.97 9.44
C GLU A 53 4.73 24.39 10.78
N LYS A 54 5.18 23.42 11.58
CA LYS A 54 5.83 23.68 12.88
C LYS A 54 7.25 24.22 12.74
N GLY A 55 7.97 23.84 11.69
CA GLY A 55 9.26 24.42 11.35
C GLY A 55 9.11 25.21 10.05
N LYS A 56 9.21 26.55 10.09
CA LYS A 56 9.31 27.47 8.93
C LYS A 56 10.54 27.15 8.03
N ILE A 57 10.65 25.93 7.53
CA ILE A 57 11.77 25.34 6.80
C ILE A 57 11.66 25.69 5.32
N ARG A 58 10.44 25.87 4.79
CA ARG A 58 10.24 26.46 3.45
C ARG A 58 10.96 27.79 3.27
N ALA A 59 11.10 28.58 4.35
CA ALA A 59 11.83 29.85 4.35
C ALA A 59 13.31 29.72 4.72
N LYS A 60 13.75 28.65 5.42
CA LYS A 60 15.11 28.55 5.99
C LYS A 60 16.03 27.53 5.29
N TYR A 61 15.50 26.52 4.59
CA TYR A 61 16.30 25.44 3.98
C TYR A 61 16.08 25.23 2.48
N GLY A 62 15.32 26.11 1.81
CA GLY A 62 15.05 26.01 0.37
C GLY A 62 14.34 24.69 -0.01
N LYS A 63 14.23 24.39 -1.31
CA LYS A 63 13.54 23.19 -1.86
C LYS A 63 14.14 21.82 -1.45
N LYS A 64 15.09 21.76 -0.50
CA LYS A 64 15.88 20.58 -0.12
C LYS A 64 15.35 19.65 1.00
N PRO A 65 14.37 19.98 1.85
CA PRO A 65 13.99 19.10 2.97
C PRO A 65 13.29 17.81 2.50
N LEU A 66 12.50 17.88 1.41
CA LEU A 66 11.86 16.72 0.79
C LEU A 66 12.87 15.74 0.16
N VAL A 67 13.95 16.27 -0.42
CA VAL A 67 15.06 15.46 -0.98
C VAL A 67 15.77 14.69 0.11
N ARG A 68 16.14 15.38 1.20
CA ARG A 68 16.80 14.73 2.33
C ARG A 68 15.90 13.70 3.02
N LEU A 69 14.61 14.03 3.19
CA LEU A 69 13.63 13.11 3.73
C LEU A 69 13.46 11.87 2.83
N SER A 70 13.50 12.05 1.51
CA SER A 70 13.48 10.96 0.54
C SER A 70 14.69 10.04 0.69
N GLU A 71 15.90 10.61 0.80
CA GLU A 71 17.14 9.87 1.01
C GLU A 71 17.12 9.09 2.34
N ASP A 72 16.76 9.75 3.44
CA ASP A 72 16.71 9.15 4.78
C ASP A 72 15.68 8.00 4.85
N LEU A 73 14.49 8.20 4.28
CA LEU A 73 13.45 7.18 4.24
C LEU A 73 13.80 6.02 3.29
N THR A 74 14.44 6.32 2.16
CA THR A 74 14.91 5.29 1.22
C THR A 74 16.04 4.46 1.84
N GLN A 75 16.93 5.08 2.62
CA GLN A 75 17.97 4.36 3.34
C GLN A 75 17.39 3.46 4.44
N LYS A 76 16.34 3.92 5.14
CA LYS A 76 15.72 3.20 6.25
C LYS A 76 14.75 2.10 5.81
N PHE A 77 14.01 2.30 4.73
CA PHE A 77 12.91 1.44 4.29
C PHE A 77 13.06 0.92 2.85
N SER A 78 14.20 1.17 2.21
CA SER A 78 14.44 0.83 0.80
C SER A 78 13.50 1.57 -0.17
N ARG A 79 13.10 0.94 -1.28
CA ARG A 79 12.37 1.60 -2.39
C ARG A 79 10.98 2.11 -1.95
N GLY A 80 10.45 3.08 -2.68
CA GLY A 80 9.10 3.62 -2.47
C GLY A 80 9.05 4.93 -1.67
N PHE A 81 10.19 5.60 -1.47
CA PHE A 81 10.28 6.90 -0.81
C PHE A 81 11.03 7.94 -1.64
N SER A 82 10.95 7.87 -2.98
CA SER A 82 11.46 8.94 -3.84
C SER A 82 10.76 10.27 -3.55
N THR A 83 11.43 11.37 -3.90
CA THR A 83 10.89 12.73 -3.79
C THR A 83 9.51 12.86 -4.41
N ASP A 84 9.35 12.32 -5.62
CA ASP A 84 8.09 12.40 -6.38
C ASP A 84 6.98 11.61 -5.68
N ASN A 85 7.32 10.48 -5.05
CA ASN A 85 6.34 9.70 -4.29
C ASN A 85 5.94 10.40 -3.00
N LEU A 86 6.87 11.10 -2.34
CA LEU A 86 6.56 11.91 -1.15
C LEU A 86 5.72 13.13 -1.52
N GLU A 87 6.03 13.84 -2.61
CA GLU A 87 5.20 14.94 -3.12
C GLU A 87 3.80 14.46 -3.49
N TRP A 88 3.68 13.29 -4.14
CA TRP A 88 2.38 12.69 -4.44
C TRP A 88 1.59 12.39 -3.16
N LYS A 89 2.22 11.82 -2.12
CA LYS A 89 1.58 11.56 -0.82
C LYS A 89 1.11 12.84 -0.10
N ILE A 90 1.86 13.94 -0.24
CA ILE A 90 1.48 15.24 0.33
C ILE A 90 0.30 15.85 -0.44
N ARG A 91 0.31 15.74 -1.78
CA ARG A 91 -0.71 16.34 -2.65
C ARG A 91 -2.06 15.64 -2.59
N ASN A 92 -2.09 14.31 -2.52
CA ASN A 92 -3.34 13.54 -2.49
C ASN A 92 -3.99 13.46 -1.09
N LYS A 93 -3.57 14.31 -0.15
CA LYS A 93 -4.19 14.43 1.18
C LYS A 93 -5.60 15.02 1.12
N THR A 94 -5.98 15.65 0.00
CA THR A 94 -7.25 16.36 -0.21
C THR A 94 -8.38 15.51 -0.77
N ASP A 95 -8.08 14.33 -1.32
CA ASP A 95 -9.04 13.60 -2.17
C ASP A 95 -9.52 12.28 -1.53
N GLY A 96 -9.23 12.08 -0.23
CA GLY A 96 -9.62 10.89 0.52
C GLY A 96 -11.11 10.88 0.91
N VAL A 97 -11.96 10.45 -0.01
CA VAL A 97 -13.23 9.75 0.28
C VAL A 97 -12.92 8.26 0.50
#